data_AF-A0A239FIG5-F1
#
_entry.id   AF-A0A239FIG5-F1
#
_cell.length_a   1.000
_cell.length_b   1.000
_cell.length_c   1.000
_cell.angle_alpha   90.00
_cell.angle_beta   90.00
_cell.angle_gamma   90.00
#
_symmetry.space_group_name_H-M   'P 1'
#
loop_
_entity.id
_entity.type
_entity.pdbx_description
1 polymer ?
#
loop_
_entity_poly.entity_id
_entity_poly.type
_entity_poly.pdbx_seq_one_letter_code
_entity_poly.pdbx_strand_id
1 'polypeptide(L)' 'MKDAARSLQAVNDAALSDRMQQALNEVEQMGIRGLTAVPVKPTQEMLTAGAQAGSISIEAAMAVYTAMLRAAD' A
#
# COMPACT_ATOMS: atom_id res chain seq x y z
N MET A 1 -26.74 -23.62 -9.55
CA MET A 1 -25.70 -23.03 -10.45
C MET A 1 -25.14 -21.71 -9.92
N LYS A 2 -25.95 -20.79 -9.37
CA LYS A 2 -25.45 -19.50 -8.83
C LYS A 2 -24.48 -19.64 -7.63
N ASP A 3 -24.67 -20.63 -6.77
CA ASP A 3 -23.81 -20.82 -5.58
C ASP A 3 -22.40 -21.33 -5.94
N ALA A 4 -22.28 -22.16 -6.97
CA ALA A 4 -20.99 -22.64 -7.47
C ALA A 4 -20.14 -21.50 -8.07
N ALA A 5 -20.77 -20.58 -8.80
CA ALA A 5 -20.08 -19.41 -9.36
C ALA A 5 -19.60 -18.45 -8.26
N ARG A 6 -20.39 -18.26 -7.19
CA ARG A 6 -20.02 -17.43 -6.04
C ARG A 6 -18.86 -18.04 -5.24
N SER A 7 -18.84 -19.37 -5.11
CA SER A 7 -17.74 -20.12 -4.49
C SER A 7 -16.42 -19.99 -5.27
N LEU A 8 -16.46 -20.13 -6.60
CA LEU A 8 -15.27 -19.98 -7.45
C LEU A 8 -14.70 -18.56 -7.41
N GLN A 9 -15.58 -17.54 -7.37
CA GLN A 9 -15.17 -16.15 -7.24
C GLN A 9 -14.40 -15.91 -5.94
N ALA A 10 -14.91 -16.39 -4.80
CA ALA A 10 -14.26 -16.24 -3.50
C ALA A 10 -12.87 -16.92 -3.45
N VAL A 11 -12.72 -18.08 -4.08
CA VAL A 11 -11.42 -18.78 -4.20
C VAL A 11 -10.44 -17.96 -5.04
N ASN A 12 -10.91 -17.36 -6.13
CA ASN A 12 -10.08 -16.53 -6.99
C ASN A 12 -9.64 -15.24 -6.30
N ASP A 13 -10.53 -14.61 -5.53
CA ASP A 13 -10.24 -13.40 -4.77
C ASP A 13 -9.21 -13.66 -3.65
N ALA A 14 -9.33 -14.79 -2.95
CA ALA A 14 -8.35 -15.23 -1.95
C ALA A 14 -6.97 -15.50 -2.58
N ALA A 15 -6.93 -16.25 -3.69
CA ALA A 15 -5.68 -16.55 -4.39
C ALA A 15 -5.02 -15.29 -4.96
N LEU A 16 -5.81 -14.30 -5.40
CA LEU A 16 -5.30 -13.00 -5.83
C LEU A 16 -4.70 -12.21 -4.65
N SER A 17 -5.37 -12.23 -3.50
CA SER A 17 -4.87 -11.61 -2.27
C SER A 17 -3.52 -12.20 -1.83
N ASP A 18 -3.37 -13.52 -1.86
CA ASP A 18 -2.12 -14.19 -1.48
C ASP A 18 -0.95 -13.79 -2.40
N ARG A 19 -1.20 -13.74 -3.71
CA ARG A 19 -0.20 -13.30 -4.70
C ARG A 19 0.16 -11.83 -4.52
N MET A 20 -0.82 -10.97 -4.24
CA MET A 20 -0.56 -9.57 -3.93
C MET A 20 0.26 -9.41 -2.65
N GLN A 21 -0.06 -10.17 -1.61
CA GLN A 21 0.70 -10.17 -0.36
C GLN A 21 2.16 -10.57 -0.60
N GLN A 22 2.38 -11.61 -1.40
CA GLN A 22 3.72 -12.05 -1.78
C GLN A 22 4.48 -10.96 -2.55
N ALA A 23 3.84 -10.33 -3.54
CA ALA A 23 4.46 -9.26 -4.32
C ALA A 23 4.81 -8.03 -3.46
N LEU A 24 3.94 -7.66 -2.52
CA LEU A 24 4.20 -6.56 -1.59
C LEU A 24 5.38 -6.88 -0.65
N ASN A 25 5.48 -8.12 -0.16
CA ASN A 25 6.62 -8.56 0.65
C ASN A 25 7.93 -8.48 -0.13
N GLU A 26 7.94 -8.86 -1.42
CA GLU A 26 9.13 -8.76 -2.26
C GLU A 26 9.56 -7.29 -2.44
N VAL A 27 8.61 -6.39 -2.70
CA VAL A 27 8.87 -4.94 -2.81
C VAL A 27 9.42 -4.37 -1.50
N GLU A 28 8.86 -4.78 -0.36
CA GLU A 28 9.37 -4.38 0.97
C GLU A 28 10.82 -4.84 1.18
N GLN A 29 11.13 -6.10 0.85
CA GLN A 29 12.49 -6.64 0.93
C GLN A 29 13.47 -5.89 0.02
N MET A 30 13.03 -5.46 -1.17
CA MET A 30 13.83 -4.62 -2.04
C MET A 30 14.09 -3.24 -1.41
N GLY A 31 13.11 -2.66 -0.73
CA GLY A 31 13.25 -1.42 0.05
C GLY A 31 14.26 -1.54 1.18
N ILE A 32 14.18 -2.60 2.00
CA ILE A 32 15.11 -2.85 3.13
C ILE A 32 16.56 -2.98 2.64
N ARG A 33 16.76 -3.57 1.46
CA ARG A 33 18.09 -3.75 0.85
C ARG A 33 18.59 -2.52 0.10
N GLY A 34 17.82 -1.43 0.06
CA GLY A 34 18.17 -0.21 -0.68
C GLY A 34 18.10 -0.37 -2.20
N LEU A 35 17.41 -1.39 -2.71
CA LEU A 35 17.24 -1.67 -4.14
C LEU A 35 16.11 -0.86 -4.77
N THR A 36 15.26 -0.24 -3.95
CA THR A 36 14.25 0.74 -4.39
C THR A 36 14.53 2.08 -3.71
N ALA A 37 14.54 3.16 -4.47
CA ALA A 37 14.60 4.51 -3.90
C ALA A 37 13.23 4.87 -3.31
N VAL A 38 13.14 4.98 -1.98
CA VAL A 38 12.00 5.64 -1.34
C VAL A 38 12.20 7.14 -1.51
N PRO A 39 11.30 7.85 -2.20
CA PRO A 39 11.46 9.28 -2.41
C PRO A 39 11.32 10.02 -1.07
N VAL A 40 12.20 10.99 -0.82
CA VAL A 40 12.19 11.87 0.37
C VAL A 40 10.99 12.82 0.35
N LYS A 41 10.35 12.99 -0.81
CA LYS A 41 9.11 13.75 -0.95
C LYS A 41 8.02 12.78 -1.42
N PRO A 42 6.81 12.78 -0.81
CA PRO A 42 5.79 11.83 -1.19
C PRO A 42 5.23 12.23 -2.57
N THR A 43 4.92 11.24 -3.41
CA THR A 43 4.24 11.49 -4.69
C THR A 43 2.74 11.74 -4.46
N GLN A 44 2.04 12.25 -5.48
CA GLN A 44 0.60 12.49 -5.41
C GLN A 44 -0.18 11.19 -5.13
N GLU A 45 0.27 10.08 -5.73
CA GLU A 45 -0.33 8.76 -5.57
C GLU A 45 -0.15 8.25 -4.13
N MET A 46 1.04 8.44 -3.55
CA MET A 46 1.31 8.10 -2.14
C MET A 46 0.42 8.91 -1.19
N LEU A 47 0.27 10.21 -1.44
CA LEU A 47 -0.62 11.07 -0.64
C LEU A 47 -2.08 10.66 -0.77
N THR A 48 -2.53 10.33 -1.98
CA THR A 48 -3.90 9.89 -2.24
C THR A 48 -4.18 8.57 -1.56
N ALA A 49 -3.25 7.60 -1.67
CA ALA A 49 -3.36 6.31 -0.98
C ALA A 49 -3.37 6.48 0.55
N GLY A 50 -2.50 7.33 1.10
CA GLY A 50 -2.47 7.63 2.53
C GLY A 50 -3.74 8.32 3.03
N ALA A 51 -4.26 9.29 2.27
CA ALA A 51 -5.52 9.97 2.57
C ALA A 51 -6.70 8.97 2.60
N GLN A 52 -6.78 8.07 1.62
CA GLN A 52 -7.80 7.02 1.56
C GLN A 52 -7.65 6.04 2.74
N ALA A 53 -6.44 5.55 3.01
CA ALA A 53 -6.18 4.61 4.09
C ALA A 53 -6.50 5.20 5.47
N GLY A 54 -6.17 6.48 5.67
CA GLY A 54 -6.45 7.19 6.92
C GLY A 54 -7.85 7.77 7.03
N SER A 55 -8.65 7.77 5.95
CA SER A 55 -9.89 8.54 5.86
C SER A 55 -9.70 10.03 6.24
N ILE A 56 -8.61 10.62 5.78
CA ILE A 56 -8.21 12.02 6.05
C ILE A 56 -8.00 12.78 4.74
N SER A 57 -7.85 14.11 4.80
CA SER A 57 -7.54 14.90 3.61
C SER A 57 -6.10 14.67 3.11
N ILE A 58 -5.84 15.02 1.85
CA ILE A 58 -4.49 14.97 1.25
C ILE A 58 -3.52 15.87 2.01
N GLU A 59 -3.96 17.04 2.46
CA GLU A 59 -3.16 17.97 3.26
C GLU A 59 -2.78 17.36 4.61
N ALA A 60 -3.72 16.65 5.26
CA ALA A 60 -3.44 15.94 6.50
C ALA A 60 -2.45 14.78 6.28
N ALA A 61 -2.59 14.03 5.17
CA ALA A 61 -1.62 12.98 4.82
C ALA A 61 -0.21 13.55 4.58
N MET A 62 -0.09 14.70 3.93
CA MET A 62 1.19 15.41 3.75
C MET A 62 1.77 15.87 5.10
N ALA A 63 0.94 16.37 6.00
CA ALA A 63 1.38 16.78 7.34
C ALA A 63 1.92 15.60 8.15
N VAL A 64 1.25 14.45 8.09
CA VAL A 64 1.71 13.20 8.72
C VAL A 64 3.07 12.77 8.15
N TYR A 65 3.21 12.73 6.83
CA TYR A 65 4.49 12.37 6.20
C TYR A 65 5.63 13.33 6.60
N THR A 66 5.34 14.64 6.64
CA THR A 66 6.31 15.65 7.06
C THR A 66 6.72 15.45 8.53
N ALA A 67 5.78 15.09 9.40
CA ALA A 67 6.06 14.80 10.80
C ALA A 67 6.95 13.55 10.95
N MET A 68 6.74 12.51 10.14
CA MET A 68 7.57 11.30 10.13
C MET A 68 9.02 11.61 9.75
N LEU A 69 9.24 12.42 8.71
CA LEU A 69 10.60 12.82 8.31
C LEU A 69 11.33 13.57 9.44
N ARG A 70 10.65 14.55 10.06
CA ARG A 70 11.23 15.32 11.18
C ARG A 70 11.55 14.48 12.41
N ALA A 71 10.85 13.37 12.61
CA ALA A 71 11.10 12.46 13.73
C ALA A 71 12.22 11.44 13.44
N ALA A 72 12.58 11.28 12.16
CA ALA A 72 13.66 10.40 11.72
C ALA A 72 15.02 11.13 11.68
N ASP A 73 15.01 12.46 11.58
CA ASP A 73 16.17 13.34 11.83
C ASP A 73 16.53 13.38 13.33
#